data_AF-A0A3B3WM95-F1
#
_entry.id   AF-A0A3B3WM95-F1
#
_cell.length_a   1.000
_cell.length_b   1.000
_cell.length_c   1.000
_cell.angle_alpha   90.00
_cell.angle_beta   90.00
_cell.angle_gamma   90.00
#
_symmetry.space_group_name_H-M   'P 1'
#
loop_
_entity.id
_entity.type
_entity.pdbx_description
1 polymer ?
#
loop_
_entity_poly.entity_id
_entity_poly.type
_entity_poly.pdbx_seq_one_letter_code
_entity_poly.pdbx_strand_id
1 'polypeptide(L)'
;MLKPYSKPWKRQEEKHEELRAQLNIKVRGYEKAIITQKNTLVGSMLATDGDKKRVFEVKSEHFDTFLKEPPFASKTYSSCAVVGNAGILANSSCGKSIDSAEFVIRCNLPPLKNRYEKHVGVKTDLVSANPSILLQKYDSLLGSRRKFMEKLCQYGSSMILLPAFSYVKHIVICMRAFHTIQDFGSPMQPIYFNPEYLNDLDTFWRSQGWEAVRLSSGMILTSLALELCDTVDLYGFWPFGLHPQTFKELTHHYYDDVRGKSGFHAMPEEFKLLLQLHSEGILRLHLGDCESKGE
;
A
#
# COMPACT_ATOMS: atom_id res chain seq x y z
N MET A 1 22.86 16.12 -5.17
CA MET A 1 21.89 16.09 -4.05
C MET A 1 20.61 16.76 -4.52
N LEU A 2 19.44 16.12 -4.35
CA LEU A 2 18.15 16.71 -4.71
C LEU A 2 17.89 17.99 -3.89
N LYS A 3 17.46 19.08 -4.52
CA LYS A 3 17.27 20.39 -3.87
C LYS A 3 16.46 20.33 -2.55
N PRO A 4 15.36 19.56 -2.45
CA PRO A 4 14.62 19.41 -1.19
C PRO A 4 15.41 18.81 -0.03
N TYR A 5 16.47 18.04 -0.30
CA TYR A 5 17.29 17.36 0.70
C TYR A 5 18.53 18.18 1.13
N SER A 6 18.65 19.42 0.63
CA SER A 6 19.75 20.33 1.01
C SER A 6 19.59 20.93 2.42
N LYS A 7 18.40 20.81 3.02
CA LYS A 7 18.09 21.30 4.37
C LYS A 7 17.42 20.19 5.20
N PRO A 8 17.53 20.22 6.54
CA PRO A 8 16.77 19.32 7.38
C PRO A 8 15.28 19.47 7.13
N TRP A 9 14.60 18.35 6.93
CA TRP A 9 13.15 18.31 6.77
C TRP A 9 12.46 18.80 8.05
N LYS A 10 11.38 19.57 7.90
CA LYS A 10 10.57 20.07 9.01
C LYS A 10 9.10 19.77 8.72
N ARG A 11 8.42 19.19 9.71
CA ARG A 11 6.98 18.92 9.66
C ARG A 11 6.21 20.24 9.56
N GLN A 12 5.15 20.24 8.76
CA GLN A 12 4.15 21.29 8.68
C GLN A 12 2.81 20.66 9.04
N GLU A 13 2.47 20.67 10.34
CA GLU A 13 1.30 20.00 10.88
C GLU A 13 -0.01 20.54 10.29
N GLU A 14 -0.16 21.85 10.22
CA GLU A 14 -1.35 22.50 9.63
C GLU A 14 -1.61 22.04 8.19
N LYS A 15 -0.56 21.94 7.36
CA LYS A 15 -0.69 21.47 5.97
C LYS A 15 -1.04 19.99 5.87
N HIS A 16 -0.51 19.18 6.79
CA HIS A 16 -0.87 17.77 6.87
C HIS A 16 -2.34 17.62 7.24
N GLU A 17 -2.81 18.35 8.25
CA GLU A 17 -4.21 18.35 8.69
C GLU A 17 -5.15 18.87 7.60
N GLU A 18 -4.76 19.91 6.87
CA GLU A 18 -5.52 20.44 5.73
C GLU A 18 -5.69 19.37 4.64
N LEU A 19 -4.59 18.72 4.22
CA LEU A 19 -4.66 17.65 3.21
C LEU A 19 -5.50 16.46 3.72
N ARG A 20 -5.32 16.06 4.98
CA ARG A 20 -6.12 15.01 5.61
C ARG A 20 -7.61 15.37 5.59
N ALA A 21 -7.97 16.60 5.96
CA ALA A 21 -9.35 17.05 5.96
C ALA A 21 -9.96 16.99 4.55
N GLN A 22 -9.21 17.42 3.52
CA GLN A 22 -9.65 17.33 2.13
C GLN A 22 -9.87 15.87 1.68
N LEU A 23 -8.92 14.97 1.99
CA LEU A 23 -9.06 13.54 1.70
C LEU A 23 -10.27 12.93 2.44
N ASN A 24 -10.44 13.23 3.72
CA ASN A 24 -11.58 12.74 4.50
C ASN A 24 -12.93 13.24 3.97
N ILE A 25 -13.00 14.48 3.48
CA ILE A 25 -14.23 15.04 2.88
C ILE A 25 -14.54 14.38 1.53
N LYS A 26 -13.51 14.16 0.70
CA LYS A 26 -13.69 13.75 -0.70
C LYS A 26 -13.64 12.24 -0.93
N VAL A 27 -12.92 11.51 -0.09
CA VAL A 27 -12.55 10.10 -0.29
C VAL A 27 -13.02 9.21 0.87
N ARG A 28 -12.98 9.71 2.11
CA ARG A 28 -13.54 9.06 3.32
C ARG A 28 -12.88 7.73 3.69
N GLY A 29 -11.55 7.71 3.82
CA GLY A 29 -10.77 6.49 4.07
C GLY A 29 -11.16 5.72 5.33
N TYR A 30 -11.59 6.40 6.40
CA TYR A 30 -12.02 5.76 7.65
C TYR A 30 -13.22 4.82 7.45
N GLU A 31 -14.23 5.24 6.67
CA GLU A 31 -15.46 4.47 6.47
C GLU A 31 -15.50 3.69 5.16
N LYS A 32 -14.83 4.20 4.12
CA LYS A 32 -14.97 3.69 2.76
C LYS A 32 -13.75 2.93 2.25
N ALA A 33 -12.54 3.05 2.82
CA ALA A 33 -11.37 2.41 2.21
C ALA A 33 -11.53 0.89 2.04
N ILE A 34 -12.22 0.25 2.99
CA ILE A 34 -12.39 -1.20 3.07
C ILE A 34 -13.87 -1.56 2.91
N ILE A 35 -14.16 -2.59 2.11
CA ILE A 35 -15.49 -3.18 2.03
C ILE A 35 -15.82 -3.90 3.33
N THR A 36 -17.01 -3.64 3.84
CA THR A 36 -17.54 -4.24 5.05
C THR A 36 -19.01 -4.58 4.87
N GLN A 37 -19.53 -5.46 5.73
CA GLN A 37 -20.95 -5.78 5.80
C GLN A 37 -21.80 -4.54 6.11
N LYS A 38 -21.24 -3.57 6.85
CA LYS A 38 -21.90 -2.30 7.16
C LYS A 38 -22.04 -1.36 5.96
N ASN A 39 -21.02 -1.26 5.12
CA ASN A 39 -21.01 -0.30 4.01
C ASN A 39 -21.39 -0.92 2.65
N THR A 40 -21.45 -2.24 2.55
CA THR A 40 -21.71 -2.97 1.30
C THR A 40 -22.64 -4.16 1.55
N LEU A 41 -23.93 -3.98 1.27
CA LEU A 41 -24.97 -4.99 1.51
C LEU A 41 -25.09 -6.02 0.38
N VAL A 42 -25.64 -7.19 0.67
CA VAL A 42 -26.06 -8.17 -0.35
C VAL A 42 -27.02 -7.50 -1.35
N GLY A 43 -26.84 -7.77 -2.64
CA GLY A 43 -27.57 -7.15 -3.75
C GLY A 43 -27.02 -5.79 -4.18
N SER A 44 -26.03 -5.22 -3.49
CA SER A 44 -25.38 -3.97 -3.91
C SER A 44 -24.62 -4.16 -5.23
N MET A 45 -24.69 -3.15 -6.09
CA MET A 45 -23.96 -3.12 -7.37
C MET A 45 -22.67 -2.32 -7.24
N LEU A 46 -21.53 -3.00 -7.21
CA LEU A 46 -20.21 -2.39 -7.14
C LEU A 46 -19.67 -2.10 -8.55
N ALA A 47 -19.53 -0.82 -8.90
CA ALA A 47 -18.79 -0.43 -10.10
C ALA A 47 -17.30 -0.69 -9.89
N THR A 48 -16.65 -1.38 -10.84
CA THR A 48 -15.21 -1.69 -10.70
C THR A 48 -14.35 -0.47 -11.04
N ASP A 49 -13.27 -0.22 -10.28
CA ASP A 49 -12.38 0.93 -10.53
C ASP A 49 -11.45 0.71 -11.75
N GLY A 50 -11.08 -0.55 -12.01
CA GLY A 50 -10.13 -0.90 -13.07
C GLY A 50 -10.77 -1.12 -14.45
N ASP A 51 -12.03 -1.53 -14.50
CA ASP A 51 -12.86 -1.61 -15.71
C ASP A 51 -14.16 -0.83 -15.48
N LYS A 52 -14.10 0.50 -15.71
CA LYS A 52 -15.17 1.45 -15.39
C LYS A 52 -16.52 1.14 -16.07
N LYS A 53 -16.59 0.19 -17.01
CA LYS A 53 -17.82 -0.24 -17.70
C LYS A 53 -18.50 -1.45 -17.03
N ARG A 54 -17.87 -2.06 -16.03
CA ARG A 54 -18.36 -3.27 -15.37
C ARG A 54 -18.86 -2.95 -13.97
N VAL A 55 -19.95 -3.62 -13.64
CA VAL A 55 -20.53 -3.66 -12.29
C VAL A 55 -20.60 -5.11 -11.81
N PHE A 56 -20.57 -5.29 -10.51
CA PHE A 56 -20.65 -6.58 -9.85
C PHE A 56 -21.72 -6.57 -8.76
N GLU A 57 -22.61 -7.54 -8.79
CA GLU A 57 -23.61 -7.73 -7.74
C GLU A 57 -23.03 -8.52 -6.57
N VAL A 58 -23.11 -7.95 -5.36
CA VAL A 58 -22.65 -8.60 -4.14
C VAL A 58 -23.60 -9.73 -3.75
N LYS A 59 -23.16 -10.97 -3.94
CA LYS A 59 -23.89 -12.17 -3.44
C LYS A 59 -23.52 -12.51 -2.01
N SER A 60 -24.36 -13.29 -1.33
CA SER A 60 -24.16 -13.73 0.06
C SER A 60 -22.79 -14.35 0.31
N GLU A 61 -22.33 -15.22 -0.60
CA GLU A 61 -21.01 -15.87 -0.50
C GLU A 61 -19.83 -14.88 -0.47
N HIS A 62 -19.97 -13.70 -1.07
CA HIS A 62 -18.96 -12.64 -0.99
C HIS A 62 -19.10 -11.85 0.30
N PHE A 63 -20.34 -11.51 0.67
CA PHE A 63 -20.69 -10.76 1.86
C PHE A 63 -20.19 -11.43 3.15
N ASP A 64 -20.26 -12.76 3.21
CA ASP A 64 -19.78 -13.55 4.35
C ASP A 64 -18.27 -13.47 4.55
N THR A 65 -17.51 -13.06 3.51
CA THR A 65 -16.06 -12.84 3.60
C THR A 65 -15.68 -11.42 4.03
N PHE A 66 -16.63 -10.49 4.09
CA PHE A 66 -16.37 -9.09 4.43
C PHE A 66 -16.25 -8.91 5.95
N LEU A 67 -15.43 -7.95 6.37
CA LEU A 67 -15.43 -7.52 7.77
C LEU A 67 -16.79 -6.96 8.15
N LYS A 68 -17.19 -7.13 9.42
CA LYS A 68 -18.45 -6.56 9.92
C LYS A 68 -18.43 -5.03 9.90
N GLU A 69 -17.36 -4.46 10.46
CA GLU A 69 -17.17 -3.02 10.65
C GLU A 69 -15.86 -2.54 9.98
N PRO A 70 -15.75 -1.25 9.63
CA PRO A 70 -14.51 -0.70 9.07
C PRO A 70 -13.34 -0.84 10.06
N PRO A 71 -12.19 -1.38 9.62
CA PRO A 71 -11.08 -1.71 10.53
C PRO A 71 -10.36 -0.47 11.08
N PHE A 72 -10.64 0.72 10.52
CA PHE A 72 -10.00 1.98 10.89
C PHE A 72 -10.96 2.97 11.57
N ALA A 73 -12.24 2.63 11.72
CA ALA A 73 -13.24 3.55 12.25
C ALA A 73 -12.78 4.16 13.59
N SER A 74 -12.75 5.50 13.66
CA SER A 74 -12.39 6.29 14.85
C SER A 74 -10.96 6.11 15.41
N LYS A 75 -10.04 5.52 14.65
CA LYS A 75 -8.65 5.37 15.07
C LYS A 75 -7.69 6.16 14.19
N THR A 76 -7.12 7.22 14.75
CA THR A 76 -5.96 7.90 14.18
C THR A 76 -4.70 7.33 14.82
N TYR A 77 -3.72 6.95 13.99
CA TYR A 77 -2.42 6.45 14.44
C TYR A 77 -1.44 7.63 14.61
N SER A 78 -0.62 7.59 15.66
CA SER A 78 0.38 8.62 15.91
C SER A 78 1.45 8.70 14.81
N SER A 79 1.82 7.55 14.23
CA SER A 79 2.86 7.46 13.20
C SER A 79 2.66 6.26 12.30
N CYS A 80 2.85 6.49 10.99
CA CYS A 80 2.78 5.45 9.98
C CYS A 80 4.04 5.40 9.13
N ALA A 81 4.51 4.18 8.88
CA ALA A 81 5.55 3.92 7.88
C ALA A 81 4.91 3.21 6.67
N VAL A 82 4.99 3.82 5.50
CA VAL A 82 4.59 3.19 4.23
C VAL A 82 5.85 2.74 3.50
N VAL A 83 5.94 1.45 3.24
CA VAL A 83 7.13 0.81 2.67
C VAL A 83 6.82 0.35 1.25
N GLY A 84 7.35 1.11 0.30
CA GLY A 84 7.47 0.71 -1.11
C GLY A 84 8.59 -0.31 -1.31
N ASN A 85 8.76 -0.76 -2.55
CA ASN A 85 9.62 -1.91 -2.86
C ASN A 85 10.93 -1.55 -3.55
N ALA A 86 11.21 -0.26 -3.80
CA ALA A 86 12.33 0.15 -4.65
C ALA A 86 13.68 -0.33 -4.12
N GLY A 87 14.61 -0.57 -5.06
CA GLY A 87 15.98 -1.01 -4.76
C GLY A 87 16.79 -0.09 -3.86
N ILE A 88 16.37 1.17 -3.67
CA ILE A 88 17.01 2.11 -2.73
C ILE A 88 16.99 1.61 -1.28
N LEU A 89 16.10 0.68 -0.92
CA LEU A 89 16.10 0.05 0.39
C LEU A 89 17.20 -1.01 0.55
N ALA A 90 17.83 -1.47 -0.53
CA ALA A 90 18.96 -2.37 -0.41
C ALA A 90 20.09 -1.66 0.35
N ASN A 91 20.52 -2.24 1.47
CA ASN A 91 21.57 -1.71 2.35
C ASN A 91 21.24 -0.44 3.15
N SER A 92 20.00 0.06 3.14
CA SER A 92 19.63 1.32 3.81
C SER A 92 19.69 1.30 5.34
N SER A 93 19.57 0.11 5.92
CA SER A 93 19.52 -0.11 7.38
C SER A 93 18.31 0.53 8.09
N CYS A 94 17.27 0.88 7.33
CA CYS A 94 16.04 1.50 7.84
C CYS A 94 15.10 0.58 8.62
N GLY A 95 15.43 -0.71 8.82
CA GLY A 95 14.49 -1.66 9.40
C GLY A 95 14.01 -1.27 10.79
N LYS A 96 14.92 -0.80 11.67
CA LYS A 96 14.55 -0.33 13.02
C LYS A 96 13.67 0.93 12.99
N SER A 97 13.97 1.88 12.10
CA SER A 97 13.18 3.10 11.94
C SER A 97 11.77 2.79 11.41
N ILE A 98 11.66 1.88 10.45
CA ILE A 98 10.36 1.41 9.94
C ILE A 98 9.56 0.74 11.07
N ASP A 99 10.18 -0.19 11.80
CA ASP A 99 9.50 -0.96 12.85
C ASP A 99 9.10 -0.12 14.08
N SER A 100 9.67 1.08 14.23
CA SER A 100 9.31 2.02 15.30
C SER A 100 7.99 2.77 15.08
N ALA A 101 7.45 2.79 13.86
CA ALA A 101 6.15 3.42 13.59
C ALA A 101 5.01 2.66 14.29
N GLU A 102 3.94 3.35 14.69
CA GLU A 102 2.77 2.71 15.30
C GLU A 102 2.09 1.73 14.33
N PHE A 103 2.01 2.10 13.05
CA PHE A 103 1.35 1.30 12.01
C PHE A 103 2.20 1.22 10.73
N VAL A 104 2.52 0.00 10.29
CA VAL A 104 3.39 -0.26 9.14
C VAL A 104 2.60 -0.86 7.98
N ILE A 105 2.65 -0.15 6.85
CA ILE A 105 1.93 -0.48 5.62
C ILE A 105 2.92 -0.89 4.54
N ARG A 106 2.70 -2.08 3.94
CA ARG A 106 3.62 -2.66 2.94
C ARG A 106 2.93 -2.93 1.60
N CYS A 107 3.69 -2.82 0.52
CA CYS A 107 3.16 -2.98 -0.84
C CYS A 107 3.43 -4.37 -1.43
N ASN A 108 2.38 -5.07 -1.87
CA ASN A 108 2.50 -6.20 -2.80
C ASN A 108 3.31 -7.41 -2.29
N LEU A 109 3.07 -7.81 -1.03
CA LEU A 109 3.68 -8.97 -0.37
C LEU A 109 5.22 -9.07 -0.55
N PRO A 110 6.01 -8.05 -0.20
CA PRO A 110 7.44 -8.07 -0.44
C PRO A 110 8.16 -8.95 0.60
N PRO A 111 9.32 -9.57 0.31
CA PRO A 111 10.05 -10.35 1.31
C PRO A 111 10.62 -9.46 2.41
N LEU A 112 10.39 -9.85 3.66
CA LEU A 112 10.91 -9.18 4.85
C LEU A 112 12.09 -9.95 5.44
N LYS A 113 12.05 -11.28 5.32
CA LYS A 113 13.05 -12.18 5.89
C LYS A 113 14.20 -12.51 4.96
N ASN A 114 15.24 -13.15 5.48
CA ASN A 114 16.41 -13.66 4.75
C ASN A 114 17.30 -12.54 4.20
N ARG A 115 17.80 -11.67 5.10
CA ARG A 115 18.76 -10.55 4.88
C ARG A 115 18.13 -9.18 4.65
N TYR A 116 16.81 -9.10 4.52
CA TYR A 116 16.14 -7.82 4.27
C TYR A 116 15.72 -7.12 5.58
N GLU A 117 15.58 -7.87 6.69
CA GLU A 117 15.04 -7.40 7.97
C GLU A 117 15.76 -6.14 8.46
N LYS A 118 17.09 -6.12 8.32
CA LYS A 118 17.93 -4.98 8.71
C LYS A 118 17.53 -3.68 8.00
N HIS A 119 17.06 -3.77 6.76
CA HIS A 119 16.84 -2.62 5.89
C HIS A 119 15.36 -2.25 5.74
N VAL A 120 14.46 -3.23 5.82
CA VAL A 120 13.01 -3.01 5.61
C VAL A 120 12.15 -3.31 6.83
N GLY A 121 12.74 -3.86 7.90
CA GLY A 121 12.03 -4.23 9.12
C GLY A 121 11.16 -5.47 8.95
N VAL A 122 10.54 -5.91 10.03
CA VAL A 122 9.62 -7.06 10.05
C VAL A 122 8.21 -6.70 10.48
N LYS A 123 8.01 -5.57 11.17
CA LYS A 123 6.68 -5.14 11.61
C LYS A 123 5.79 -4.90 10.40
N THR A 124 4.58 -5.42 10.46
CA THR A 124 3.57 -5.23 9.43
C THR A 124 2.23 -5.21 10.11
N ASP A 125 1.41 -4.21 9.79
CA ASP A 125 0.03 -4.14 10.26
C ASP A 125 -0.93 -4.31 9.06
N LEU A 126 -0.52 -3.81 7.90
CA LEU A 126 -1.23 -3.90 6.65
C LEU A 126 -0.28 -4.24 5.50
N VAL A 127 -0.61 -5.24 4.69
CA VAL A 127 0.13 -5.53 3.44
C VAL A 127 -0.83 -5.71 2.28
N SER A 128 -0.60 -5.00 1.17
CA SER A 128 -1.39 -5.22 -0.04
C SER A 128 -0.92 -6.43 -0.83
N ALA A 129 -1.84 -7.04 -1.58
CA ALA A 129 -1.55 -8.11 -2.50
C ALA A 129 -2.32 -7.88 -3.81
N ASN A 130 -1.66 -7.33 -4.83
CA ASN A 130 -2.27 -7.24 -6.15
C ASN A 130 -2.61 -8.66 -6.68
N PRO A 131 -3.80 -8.91 -7.25
CA PRO A 131 -4.21 -10.23 -7.73
C PRO A 131 -3.29 -10.82 -8.80
N SER A 132 -2.53 -9.99 -9.53
CA SER A 132 -1.49 -10.47 -10.45
C SER A 132 -0.40 -11.30 -9.75
N ILE A 133 -0.12 -11.03 -8.47
CA ILE A 133 0.81 -11.83 -7.65
C ILE A 133 0.26 -13.24 -7.46
N LEU A 134 -1.02 -13.35 -7.12
CA LEU A 134 -1.71 -14.63 -6.93
C LEU A 134 -1.74 -15.42 -8.24
N LEU A 135 -2.03 -14.75 -9.35
CA LEU A 135 -2.02 -15.34 -10.68
C LEU A 135 -0.62 -15.84 -11.08
N GLN A 136 0.41 -15.00 -10.97
CA GLN A 136 1.73 -15.26 -11.56
C GLN A 136 2.64 -16.10 -10.66
N LYS A 137 2.62 -15.88 -9.33
CA LYS A 137 3.54 -16.54 -8.40
C LYS A 137 2.93 -17.76 -7.73
N TYR A 138 1.60 -17.87 -7.71
CA TYR A 138 0.88 -18.91 -6.95
C TYR A 138 -0.21 -19.62 -7.78
N ASP A 139 -0.13 -19.56 -9.11
CA ASP A 139 -1.00 -20.30 -10.03
C ASP A 139 -2.50 -20.10 -9.75
N SER A 140 -2.90 -18.86 -9.45
CA SER A 140 -4.29 -18.50 -9.08
C SER A 140 -4.87 -19.30 -7.91
N LEU A 141 -4.00 -19.90 -7.08
CA LEU A 141 -4.35 -20.79 -5.97
C LEU A 141 -5.19 -22.01 -6.40
N LEU A 142 -5.03 -22.45 -7.65
CA LEU A 142 -5.65 -23.66 -8.20
C LEU A 142 -4.92 -24.93 -7.76
N GLY A 143 -3.59 -24.89 -7.75
CA GLY A 143 -2.73 -25.98 -7.28
C GLY A 143 -2.41 -25.92 -5.79
N SER A 144 -1.22 -26.40 -5.43
CA SER A 144 -0.76 -26.38 -4.04
C SER A 144 -0.66 -24.96 -3.49
N ARG A 145 -1.38 -24.71 -2.40
CA ARG A 145 -1.45 -23.42 -1.69
C ARG A 145 -0.31 -23.20 -0.70
N ARG A 146 0.52 -24.22 -0.48
CA ARG A 146 1.58 -24.21 0.56
C ARG A 146 2.56 -23.06 0.39
N LYS A 147 3.06 -22.81 -0.83
CA LYS A 147 4.02 -21.72 -1.09
C LYS A 147 3.45 -20.33 -0.77
N PHE A 148 2.16 -20.13 -1.05
CA PHE A 148 1.47 -18.89 -0.68
C PHE A 148 1.41 -18.73 0.83
N MET A 149 1.06 -19.79 1.56
CA MET A 149 0.99 -19.74 3.02
C MET A 149 2.37 -19.56 3.68
N GLU A 150 3.40 -20.25 3.21
CA GLU A 150 4.79 -20.05 3.65
C GLU A 150 5.24 -18.59 3.46
N LYS A 151 4.83 -17.96 2.34
CA LYS A 151 5.06 -16.54 2.13
C LYS A 151 4.34 -15.69 3.18
N LEU A 152 3.10 -16.02 3.52
CA LEU A 152 2.29 -15.24 4.46
C LEU A 152 2.77 -15.30 5.92
N CYS A 153 3.44 -16.38 6.32
CA CYS A 153 3.94 -16.56 7.70
C CYS A 153 4.79 -15.39 8.23
N GLN A 154 5.46 -14.64 7.35
CA GLN A 154 6.30 -13.50 7.76
C GLN A 154 5.50 -12.28 8.24
N TYR A 155 4.20 -12.21 7.97
CA TYR A 155 3.36 -11.08 8.36
C TYR A 155 2.55 -11.36 9.65
N GLY A 156 2.71 -12.51 10.29
CA GLY A 156 2.00 -12.79 11.56
C GLY A 156 0.49 -12.61 11.43
N SER A 157 -0.10 -11.78 12.30
CA SER A 157 -1.54 -11.49 12.34
C SER A 157 -1.95 -10.20 11.60
N SER A 158 -1.14 -9.73 10.64
CA SER A 158 -1.48 -8.53 9.86
C SER A 158 -2.75 -8.68 9.01
N MET A 159 -3.27 -7.54 8.55
CA MET A 159 -4.27 -7.50 7.49
C MET A 159 -3.61 -7.67 6.11
N ILE A 160 -4.23 -8.48 5.24
CA ILE A 160 -3.89 -8.59 3.82
C ILE A 160 -4.96 -7.92 2.96
N LEU A 161 -4.56 -6.87 2.25
CA LEU A 161 -5.46 -6.00 1.49
C LEU A 161 -5.48 -6.36 0.00
N LEU A 162 -6.66 -6.77 -0.46
CA LEU A 162 -6.90 -7.33 -1.79
C LEU A 162 -7.82 -6.42 -2.61
N PRO A 163 -7.41 -5.89 -3.77
CA PRO A 163 -8.29 -5.17 -4.69
C PRO A 163 -9.16 -6.14 -5.51
N ALA A 164 -10.00 -6.91 -4.82
CA ALA A 164 -10.85 -7.96 -5.40
C ALA A 164 -11.85 -7.43 -6.42
N PHE A 165 -12.34 -6.20 -6.22
CA PHE A 165 -13.40 -5.60 -7.02
C PHE A 165 -12.88 -4.59 -8.05
N SER A 166 -11.57 -4.53 -8.30
CA SER A 166 -11.03 -3.68 -9.37
C SER A 166 -11.27 -4.24 -10.77
N TYR A 167 -11.39 -5.55 -10.91
CA TYR A 167 -11.78 -6.22 -12.15
C TYR A 167 -12.59 -7.47 -11.80
N VAL A 168 -13.62 -7.79 -12.56
CA VAL A 168 -14.49 -8.96 -12.30
C VAL A 168 -13.69 -10.27 -12.13
N LYS A 169 -12.64 -10.46 -12.94
CA LYS A 169 -11.76 -11.65 -12.85
C LYS A 169 -10.97 -11.75 -11.54
N HIS A 170 -10.78 -10.66 -10.80
CA HIS A 170 -10.03 -10.66 -9.55
C HIS A 170 -10.84 -11.26 -8.39
N ILE A 171 -12.17 -11.17 -8.45
CA ILE A 171 -13.07 -11.58 -7.38
C ILE A 171 -12.81 -13.04 -7.00
N VAL A 172 -12.89 -13.95 -7.96
CA VAL A 172 -12.69 -15.40 -7.71
C VAL A 172 -11.29 -15.69 -7.15
N ILE A 173 -10.25 -15.01 -7.63
CA ILE A 173 -8.87 -15.22 -7.18
C ILE A 173 -8.68 -14.74 -5.74
N CYS A 174 -9.22 -13.57 -5.40
CA CYS A 174 -9.18 -13.04 -4.04
C CYS A 174 -10.01 -13.86 -3.07
N MET A 175 -11.18 -14.37 -3.50
CA MET A 175 -11.99 -15.28 -2.70
C MET A 175 -11.23 -16.59 -2.43
N ARG A 176 -10.50 -17.14 -3.41
CA ARG A 176 -9.61 -18.29 -3.15
C ARG A 176 -8.51 -17.97 -2.13
N ALA A 177 -7.96 -16.76 -2.16
CA ALA A 177 -6.96 -16.33 -1.17
C ALA A 177 -7.55 -16.28 0.23
N PHE A 178 -8.76 -15.72 0.39
CA PHE A 178 -9.50 -15.73 1.65
C PHE A 178 -9.69 -17.15 2.18
N HIS A 179 -10.30 -18.05 1.40
CA HIS A 179 -10.54 -19.43 1.81
C HIS A 179 -9.23 -20.16 2.12
N THR A 180 -8.18 -19.95 1.33
CA THR A 180 -6.86 -20.54 1.60
C THR A 180 -6.30 -20.10 2.96
N ILE A 181 -6.43 -18.83 3.32
CA ILE A 181 -5.97 -18.31 4.62
C ILE A 181 -6.76 -18.96 5.76
N GLN A 182 -8.08 -19.09 5.60
CA GLN A 182 -8.98 -19.72 6.58
C GLN A 182 -8.70 -21.22 6.73
N ASP A 183 -8.62 -21.96 5.62
CA ASP A 183 -8.41 -23.42 5.58
C ASP A 183 -7.10 -23.82 6.27
N PHE A 184 -6.07 -22.98 6.18
CA PHE A 184 -4.77 -23.21 6.82
C PHE A 184 -4.70 -22.71 8.27
N GLY A 185 -5.78 -22.12 8.81
CA GLY A 185 -5.82 -21.60 10.17
C GLY A 185 -4.86 -20.42 10.41
N SER A 186 -4.58 -19.62 9.38
CA SER A 186 -3.69 -18.47 9.51
C SER A 186 -4.36 -17.33 10.28
N PRO A 187 -3.63 -16.62 11.17
CA PRO A 187 -4.18 -15.51 11.94
C PRO A 187 -4.28 -14.20 11.12
N MET A 188 -3.83 -14.19 9.87
CA MET A 188 -3.96 -13.00 9.01
C MET A 188 -5.42 -12.72 8.67
N GLN A 189 -5.78 -11.44 8.61
CA GLN A 189 -7.14 -11.01 8.27
C GLN A 189 -7.20 -10.53 6.81
N PRO A 190 -7.84 -11.26 5.88
CA PRO A 190 -8.07 -10.75 4.55
C PRO A 190 -9.13 -9.66 4.56
N ILE A 191 -8.87 -8.58 3.82
CA ILE A 191 -9.76 -7.44 3.64
C ILE A 191 -9.71 -6.97 2.19
N TYR A 192 -10.77 -6.27 1.75
CA TYR A 192 -10.90 -5.86 0.36
C TYR A 192 -11.00 -4.35 0.21
N PHE A 193 -10.27 -3.78 -0.75
CA PHE A 193 -10.48 -2.38 -1.12
C PHE A 193 -11.90 -2.17 -1.62
N ASN A 194 -12.51 -1.06 -1.21
CA ASN A 194 -13.73 -0.58 -1.84
C ASN A 194 -13.38 0.10 -3.18
N PRO A 195 -13.96 -0.33 -4.32
CA PRO A 195 -13.69 0.31 -5.60
C PRO A 195 -14.20 1.75 -5.67
N GLU A 196 -15.22 2.12 -4.88
CA GLU A 196 -15.67 3.51 -4.77
C GLU A 196 -14.57 4.40 -4.19
N TYR A 197 -13.95 3.99 -3.07
CA TYR A 197 -12.81 4.69 -2.47
C TYR A 197 -11.66 4.87 -3.49
N LEU A 198 -11.34 3.84 -4.26
CA LEU A 198 -10.28 3.92 -5.27
C LEU A 198 -10.63 4.90 -6.41
N ASN A 199 -11.90 4.98 -6.82
CA ASN A 199 -12.36 5.96 -7.82
C ASN A 199 -12.36 7.40 -7.28
N ASP A 200 -12.80 7.58 -6.04
CA ASP A 200 -12.78 8.89 -5.36
C ASP A 200 -11.34 9.38 -5.20
N LEU A 201 -10.42 8.47 -4.89
CA LEU A 201 -9.00 8.78 -4.78
C LEU A 201 -8.35 9.14 -6.13
N ASP A 202 -8.69 8.41 -7.20
CA ASP A 202 -8.27 8.77 -8.58
C ASP A 202 -8.79 10.18 -8.94
N THR A 203 -10.05 10.47 -8.62
CA THR A 203 -10.66 11.79 -8.86
C THR A 203 -9.97 12.89 -8.06
N PHE A 204 -9.70 12.64 -6.78
CA PHE A 204 -8.99 13.58 -5.91
C PHE A 204 -7.63 13.93 -6.48
N TRP A 205 -6.76 12.95 -6.77
CA TRP A 205 -5.43 13.26 -7.27
C TRP A 205 -5.45 13.87 -8.67
N ARG A 206 -6.40 13.50 -9.54
CA ARG A 206 -6.58 14.15 -10.86
C ARG A 206 -6.88 15.64 -10.71
N SER A 207 -7.71 16.02 -9.73
CA SER A 207 -7.98 17.44 -9.43
C SER A 207 -6.73 18.20 -8.97
N GLN A 208 -5.71 17.50 -8.46
CA GLN A 208 -4.42 18.05 -8.07
C GLN A 208 -3.38 18.03 -9.22
N GLY A 209 -3.83 17.79 -10.46
CA GLY A 209 -2.97 17.78 -11.65
C GLY A 209 -2.34 16.43 -11.99
N TRP A 210 -2.86 15.33 -11.44
CA TRP A 210 -2.42 13.97 -11.79
C TRP A 210 -2.99 13.51 -13.14
N GLU A 211 -2.13 13.03 -14.04
CA GLU A 211 -2.52 12.67 -15.41
C GLU A 211 -2.40 11.18 -15.76
N ALA A 212 -1.83 10.33 -14.89
CA ALA A 212 -1.63 8.93 -15.26
C ALA A 212 -2.93 8.13 -15.33
N VAL A 213 -2.86 6.96 -15.98
CA VAL A 213 -4.00 6.05 -16.13
C VAL A 213 -4.51 5.56 -14.78
N ARG A 214 -3.61 5.20 -13.85
CA ARG A 214 -3.97 4.65 -12.54
C ARG A 214 -2.90 4.93 -11.50
N LEU A 215 -3.32 5.22 -10.26
CA LEU A 215 -2.44 5.32 -9.10
C LEU A 215 -1.76 3.96 -8.81
N SER A 216 -0.49 3.98 -8.43
CA SER A 216 0.22 2.78 -7.95
C SER A 216 -0.31 2.34 -6.59
N SER A 217 -0.02 1.09 -6.22
CA SER A 217 -0.29 0.60 -4.85
C SER A 217 0.39 1.48 -3.79
N GLY A 218 1.58 2.00 -4.07
CA GLY A 218 2.31 2.88 -3.15
C GLY A 218 1.57 4.19 -2.94
N MET A 219 1.05 4.81 -4.01
CA MET A 219 0.31 6.06 -3.92
C MET A 219 -1.05 5.88 -3.22
N ILE A 220 -1.76 4.78 -3.51
CA ILE A 220 -3.02 4.43 -2.83
C ILE A 220 -2.80 4.27 -1.32
N LEU A 221 -1.78 3.49 -0.92
CA LEU A 221 -1.49 3.23 0.49
C LEU A 221 -0.92 4.45 1.21
N THR A 222 -0.19 5.31 0.50
CA THR A 222 0.27 6.61 1.03
C THR A 222 -0.93 7.52 1.31
N SER A 223 -1.91 7.55 0.40
CA SER A 223 -3.12 8.35 0.59
C SER A 223 -3.93 7.88 1.80
N LEU A 224 -4.10 6.55 1.93
CA LEU A 224 -4.73 5.96 3.11
C LEU A 224 -3.97 6.33 4.40
N ALA A 225 -2.63 6.29 4.39
CA ALA A 225 -1.84 6.70 5.55
C ALA A 225 -2.01 8.19 5.90
N LEU A 226 -2.12 9.07 4.92
CA LEU A 226 -2.39 10.51 5.14
C LEU A 226 -3.75 10.76 5.79
N GLU A 227 -4.74 9.91 5.48
CA GLU A 227 -6.05 9.95 6.14
C GLU A 227 -5.96 9.45 7.59
N LEU A 228 -5.21 8.37 7.83
CA LEU A 228 -5.23 7.61 9.08
C LEU A 228 -4.18 8.03 10.13
N CYS A 229 -3.15 8.81 9.78
CA CYS A 229 -1.95 8.92 10.64
C CYS A 229 -1.40 10.34 10.78
N ASP A 230 -1.04 10.74 12.01
CA ASP A 230 -0.50 12.08 12.35
C ASP A 230 0.86 12.38 11.72
N THR A 231 1.67 11.35 11.55
CA THR A 231 2.89 11.42 10.74
C THR A 231 2.94 10.28 9.74
N VAL A 232 3.44 10.58 8.54
CA VAL A 232 3.63 9.60 7.48
C VAL A 232 5.06 9.65 6.99
N ASP A 233 5.77 8.54 7.17
CA ASP A 233 7.13 8.32 6.69
C ASP A 233 7.12 7.30 5.55
N LEU A 234 7.69 7.69 4.40
CA LEU A 234 7.75 6.87 3.19
C LEU A 234 9.16 6.32 3.00
N TYR A 235 9.24 5.00 2.78
CA TYR A 235 10.49 4.27 2.54
C TYR A 235 10.38 3.50 1.22
N GLY A 236 11.43 3.47 0.41
CA GLY A 236 11.43 2.68 -0.84
C GLY A 236 10.55 3.23 -1.95
N PHE A 237 10.32 4.54 -1.96
CA PHE A 237 9.66 5.28 -3.04
C PHE A 237 10.70 5.97 -3.91
N TRP A 238 11.35 5.20 -4.79
CA TRP A 238 12.38 5.69 -5.71
C TRP A 238 12.27 4.97 -7.06
N PRO A 239 11.71 5.60 -8.10
CA PRO A 239 11.41 4.92 -9.36
C PRO A 239 12.58 4.92 -10.36
N PHE A 240 13.79 5.26 -9.93
CA PHE A 240 14.95 5.44 -10.81
C PHE A 240 16.04 4.38 -10.55
N GLY A 241 16.80 4.04 -11.58
CA GLY A 241 17.84 3.00 -11.52
C GLY A 241 19.17 3.44 -10.92
N LEU A 242 19.31 4.69 -10.47
CA LEU A 242 20.54 5.22 -9.86
C LEU A 242 20.23 5.80 -8.49
N HIS A 243 21.09 5.55 -7.51
CA HIS A 243 20.95 6.10 -6.17
C HIS A 243 21.14 7.63 -6.17
N PRO A 244 20.29 8.43 -5.49
CA PRO A 244 20.29 9.89 -5.62
C PRO A 244 21.56 10.60 -5.11
N GLN A 245 22.31 9.98 -4.21
CA GLN A 245 23.54 10.51 -3.60
C GLN A 245 24.81 9.80 -4.07
N THR A 246 24.81 8.46 -4.08
CA THR A 246 26.01 7.67 -4.41
C THR A 246 26.16 7.39 -5.91
N PHE A 247 25.10 7.61 -6.71
CA PHE A 247 25.03 7.29 -8.14
C PHE A 247 25.32 5.82 -8.48
N LYS A 248 25.27 4.93 -7.49
CA LYS A 248 25.35 3.49 -7.71
C LYS A 248 24.08 2.99 -8.41
N GLU A 249 24.23 1.98 -9.24
CA GLU A 249 23.10 1.29 -9.86
C GLU A 249 22.22 0.63 -8.81
N LEU A 250 20.91 0.72 -9.01
CA LEU A 250 19.88 0.13 -8.18
C LEU A 250 19.04 -0.82 -9.04
N THR A 251 18.72 -1.97 -8.45
CA THR A 251 17.69 -2.87 -8.99
C THR A 251 16.31 -2.24 -8.87
N HIS A 252 15.35 -2.74 -9.65
CA HIS A 252 13.98 -2.28 -9.59
C HIS A 252 13.36 -2.47 -8.19
N HIS A 253 13.54 -3.64 -7.59
CA HIS A 253 13.14 -3.91 -6.21
C HIS A 253 14.34 -4.18 -5.31
N TYR A 254 14.18 -4.03 -3.99
CA TYR A 254 15.25 -4.36 -3.03
C TYR A 254 15.55 -5.87 -2.94
N TYR A 255 14.72 -6.71 -3.57
CA TYR A 255 14.78 -8.18 -3.48
C TYR A 255 14.91 -8.89 -4.83
N ASP A 256 14.69 -8.20 -5.95
CA ASP A 256 14.87 -8.68 -7.32
C ASP A 256 15.00 -7.50 -8.30
N ASP A 257 15.27 -7.78 -9.57
CA ASP A 257 15.30 -6.76 -10.64
C ASP A 257 14.12 -6.91 -11.63
N VAL A 258 12.99 -7.45 -11.17
CA VAL A 258 11.82 -7.68 -12.01
C VAL A 258 11.07 -6.37 -12.21
N ARG A 259 11.04 -5.87 -13.45
CA ARG A 259 10.31 -4.64 -13.80
C ARG A 259 8.81 -4.91 -13.98
N GLY A 260 7.99 -3.97 -13.50
CA GLY A 260 6.56 -3.96 -13.79
C GLY A 260 6.24 -3.72 -15.26
N LYS A 261 4.99 -4.00 -15.67
CA LYS A 261 4.51 -3.64 -17.02
C LYS A 261 4.47 -2.11 -17.16
N SER A 262 5.17 -1.58 -18.16
CA SER A 262 5.17 -0.16 -18.49
C SER A 262 3.77 0.31 -18.94
N GLY A 263 3.43 1.58 -18.66
CA GLY A 263 2.25 2.25 -19.20
C GLY A 263 0.99 2.24 -18.32
N PHE A 264 0.98 1.52 -17.18
CA PHE A 264 -0.14 1.56 -16.22
C PHE A 264 -0.01 2.66 -15.18
N HIS A 265 1.22 2.93 -14.73
CA HIS A 265 1.56 3.90 -13.70
C HIS A 265 2.61 4.87 -14.23
N ALA A 266 2.53 6.12 -13.80
CA ALA A 266 3.52 7.15 -14.09
C ALA A 266 4.41 7.34 -12.85
N MET A 267 5.25 6.35 -12.55
CA MET A 267 6.01 6.29 -11.30
C MET A 267 6.92 7.53 -11.07
N PRO A 268 7.62 8.08 -12.08
CA PRO A 268 8.36 9.33 -11.93
C PRO A 268 7.46 10.52 -11.54
N GLU A 269 6.24 10.57 -12.06
CA GLU A 269 5.26 11.60 -11.78
C GLU A 269 4.70 11.45 -10.36
N GLU A 270 4.42 10.22 -9.89
CA GLU A 270 4.05 9.97 -8.49
C GLU A 270 5.16 10.45 -7.57
N PHE A 271 6.41 10.13 -7.92
CA PHE A 271 7.55 10.57 -7.14
C PHE A 271 7.68 12.09 -7.07
N LYS A 272 7.39 12.83 -8.16
CA LYS A 272 7.39 14.31 -8.14
C LYS A 272 6.38 14.84 -7.13
N LEU A 273 5.17 14.28 -7.10
CA LEU A 273 4.14 14.66 -6.14
C LEU A 273 4.56 14.32 -4.71
N LEU A 274 5.07 13.11 -4.45
CA LEU A 274 5.58 12.73 -3.13
C LEU A 274 6.74 13.62 -2.68
N LEU A 275 7.61 14.01 -3.61
CA LEU A 275 8.69 14.95 -3.35
C LEU A 275 8.17 16.35 -3.01
N GLN A 276 7.11 16.81 -3.69
CA GLN A 276 6.43 18.06 -3.37
C GLN A 276 5.86 18.03 -1.94
N LEU A 277 5.07 17.00 -1.61
CA LEU A 277 4.51 16.82 -0.26
C LEU A 277 5.60 16.75 0.80
N HIS A 278 6.74 16.12 0.48
CA HIS A 278 7.92 16.14 1.35
C HIS A 278 8.48 17.55 1.55
N SER A 279 8.71 18.31 0.48
CA SER A 279 9.22 19.68 0.59
C SER A 279 8.25 20.64 1.30
N GLU A 280 6.96 20.34 1.27
CA GLU A 280 5.93 21.09 2.00
C GLU A 280 5.77 20.66 3.45
N GLY A 281 6.50 19.63 3.92
CA GLY A 281 6.46 19.17 5.31
C GLY A 281 5.24 18.32 5.67
N ILE A 282 4.44 17.89 4.67
CA ILE A 282 3.19 17.13 4.85
C ILE A 282 3.47 15.66 5.20
N LEU A 283 4.48 15.08 4.56
CA LEU A 283 4.99 13.73 4.82
C LEU A 283 6.51 13.72 4.72
N ARG A 284 7.16 12.67 5.20
CA ARG A 284 8.62 12.54 5.11
C ARG A 284 9.00 11.41 4.15
N LEU A 285 9.70 11.76 3.09
CA LEU A 285 10.24 10.80 2.13
C LEU A 285 11.70 10.48 2.49
N HIS A 286 12.03 9.21 2.71
CA HIS A 286 13.37 8.74 3.03
C HIS A 286 14.06 8.18 1.78
N LEU A 287 15.15 8.84 1.37
CA LEU A 287 15.95 8.49 0.18
C LEU A 287 17.43 8.20 0.49
N GLY A 288 17.73 7.88 1.74
CA GLY A 288 19.10 7.59 2.17
C GLY A 288 19.09 6.57 3.29
N ASP A 289 20.29 6.27 3.77
CA ASP A 289 20.48 5.32 4.85
C ASP A 289 19.91 5.85 6.16
N CYS A 290 19.27 4.97 6.92
CA CYS A 290 18.86 5.24 8.28
C CYS A 290 19.96 4.68 9.17
N GLU A 291 21.02 5.47 9.38
CA GLU A 291 21.99 5.11 10.40
C GLU A 291 21.29 5.00 11.75
N SER A 292 21.59 3.95 12.51
CA SER A 292 21.48 4.03 13.96
C SER A 292 22.37 5.20 14.35
N LYS A 293 21.80 6.28 14.87
CA LYS A 293 22.60 7.21 15.68
C LYS A 293 23.35 6.32 16.67
N GLY A 294 24.66 6.19 16.47
CA GLY A 294 25.52 5.53 17.43
C GLY A 294 25.34 6.21 18.77
N GLU A 295 25.43 5.38 19.79
CA GLU A 295 25.48 5.71 21.22
C GLU A 295 26.12 7.07 21.55
#